data_AF-A0A5E8VKJ8-F1
#
_entry.id   AF-A0A5E8VKJ8-F1
#
_cell.length_a   1.000
_cell.length_b   1.000
_cell.length_c   1.000
_cell.angle_alpha   90.00
_cell.angle_beta   90.00
_cell.angle_gamma   90.00
#
_symmetry.space_group_name_H-M   'P 1'
#
loop_
_entity.id
_entity.type
_entity.pdbx_description
1 polymer ?
#
loop_
_entity_poly.entity_id
_entity_poly.type
_entity_poly.pdbx_seq_one_letter_code
_entity_poly.pdbx_strand_id
1 'polypeptide(L)'
;MAAAVLVPFICLGASLLGVFTPFTAQSDMTRIGGESGISLDQRLEITTGSLALLQREATEALMQAEPASVVQPSPRLDEEAPRIEAPANELAEARRELDEAVQRTHTAEIAADELRKSLQQEQAHNAELANELAGARREIDAGNARSRNADDAAAQQRDAAAREIEELQLTLQQERQRSGFLVKQANAAQAAAASAQQERHEAQSRAAALASELAGIPRASLMAEAAATEQEAEVAELRQSLQDERQKNADLVAQAKAAQAVMANAEPQRRALEDAQAHAAALTRELAETRREIETRNVQLRQANDAASQQRQVANREIAELRQSLHQERSGTEARQKDRASASAPIDARLEVAKKDEGPIVPATRSVEAALGEPLTAANQSQNEAEARLIPRARALLDQGNIGAARIVLELAAEKDIAQASFMLAETYDPAVLSAWGTYGTRGEAAKARELYAKAHRGGIREAKERLDALQR
;
A
#
# COMPACT_ATOMS: atom_id res chain seq x y z
N MET A 1 29.90 -43.13 -16.56
CA MET A 1 28.83 -42.55 -17.41
C MET A 1 28.57 -41.14 -16.90
N ALA A 2 29.07 -40.16 -17.64
CA ALA A 2 28.92 -38.73 -17.37
C ALA A 2 27.61 -38.21 -17.98
N ALA A 3 27.03 -37.16 -17.40
CA ALA A 3 26.44 -36.03 -18.12
C ALA A 3 25.97 -34.96 -17.13
N ALA A 4 26.79 -33.92 -16.97
CA ALA A 4 26.38 -32.63 -16.47
C ALA A 4 25.62 -31.88 -17.58
N VAL A 5 24.54 -31.18 -17.22
CA VAL A 5 23.90 -30.21 -18.13
C VAL A 5 23.86 -28.85 -17.45
N LEU A 6 24.71 -27.97 -18.00
CA LEU A 6 24.79 -26.53 -17.84
C LEU A 6 23.58 -25.85 -18.51
N VAL A 7 23.02 -24.81 -17.90
CA VAL A 7 22.27 -23.76 -18.63
C VAL A 7 22.79 -22.39 -18.15
N PRO A 8 23.13 -21.46 -19.07
CA PRO A 8 23.99 -20.33 -18.77
C PRO A 8 23.23 -19.03 -18.45
N PHE A 9 23.86 -18.24 -17.59
CA PHE A 9 23.66 -16.81 -17.41
C PHE A 9 23.95 -16.08 -18.73
N ILE A 10 23.04 -15.24 -19.20
CA ILE A 10 23.30 -14.30 -20.30
C ILE A 10 23.37 -12.89 -19.71
N CYS A 11 24.59 -12.38 -19.59
CA CYS A 11 24.88 -10.96 -19.53
C CYS A 11 25.26 -10.47 -20.94
N LEU A 12 24.55 -9.45 -21.42
CA LEU A 12 24.94 -8.55 -22.51
C LEU A 12 24.21 -7.24 -22.17
N GLY A 13 24.80 -6.05 -22.12
CA GLY A 13 26.08 -5.56 -22.64
C GLY A 13 25.81 -4.09 -22.99
N ALA A 14 26.45 -3.19 -22.27
CA ALA A 14 26.26 -1.74 -22.33
C ALA A 14 26.74 -1.10 -23.64
N SER A 15 26.17 0.09 -23.97
CA SER A 15 26.78 1.27 -24.64
C SER A 15 25.68 2.08 -25.37
N LEU A 16 25.62 3.41 -25.46
CA LEU A 16 26.45 4.56 -25.05
C LEU A 16 25.68 5.86 -25.43
N LEU A 17 25.87 6.95 -24.65
CA LEU A 17 25.79 8.40 -25.02
C LEU A 17 24.45 8.96 -25.57
N GLY A 18 23.89 10.10 -25.16
CA GLY A 18 24.27 11.32 -24.42
C GLY A 18 23.00 12.22 -24.38
N VAL A 19 22.86 13.41 -23.78
CA VAL A 19 23.78 14.45 -23.27
C VAL A 19 22.87 15.58 -22.70
N PHE A 20 23.22 16.10 -21.50
CA PHE A 20 23.07 17.50 -21.00
C PHE A 20 21.65 18.10 -20.71
N THR A 21 21.34 18.88 -19.65
CA THR A 21 22.02 19.58 -18.51
C THR A 21 20.95 20.36 -17.67
N PRO A 22 21.26 21.22 -16.66
CA PRO A 22 21.81 20.92 -15.34
C PRO A 22 20.98 21.56 -14.18
N PHE A 23 21.24 21.09 -12.97
CA PHE A 23 20.80 21.67 -11.72
C PHE A 23 21.61 22.94 -11.40
N THR A 24 20.94 24.08 -11.19
CA THR A 24 21.55 25.31 -10.69
C THR A 24 21.47 25.35 -9.16
N ALA A 25 22.63 25.21 -8.53
CA ALA A 25 22.83 25.60 -7.14
C ALA A 25 23.04 27.12 -7.08
N GLN A 26 22.28 27.80 -6.22
CA GLN A 26 22.59 29.14 -5.77
C GLN A 26 23.01 29.05 -4.29
N SER A 27 24.27 29.39 -4.05
CA SER A 27 24.80 29.66 -2.72
C SER A 27 24.76 31.17 -2.53
N ASP A 28 24.28 31.66 -1.39
CA ASP A 28 24.76 32.94 -0.90
C ASP A 28 24.95 32.93 0.62
N MET A 29 26.12 33.41 1.00
CA MET A 29 26.69 33.42 2.35
C MET A 29 25.92 34.35 3.29
N THR A 30 25.84 33.97 4.56
CA THR A 30 26.27 34.88 5.63
C THR A 30 26.97 34.11 6.75
N ARG A 31 28.00 34.77 7.26
CA ARG A 31 29.17 34.26 7.98
C ARG A 31 29.12 34.84 9.39
N ILE A 32 29.00 34.00 10.41
CA ILE A 32 29.41 34.24 11.81
C ILE A 32 29.74 32.82 12.34
N GLY A 33 30.96 32.40 12.67
CA GLY A 33 32.06 33.08 13.34
C GLY A 33 32.13 32.59 14.78
N GLY A 34 32.90 31.52 15.05
CA GLY A 34 33.09 30.98 16.40
C GLY A 34 33.81 29.63 16.42
N GLU A 35 35.14 29.68 16.39
CA GLU A 35 36.07 28.56 16.48
C GLU A 35 36.08 27.94 17.88
N SER A 36 36.14 26.60 17.97
CA SER A 36 37.11 25.87 18.81
C SER A 36 37.03 24.37 18.53
N GLY A 37 38.02 23.85 17.81
CA GLY A 37 38.30 22.42 17.78
C GLY A 37 39.25 22.06 18.92
N ILE A 38 38.95 21.00 19.66
CA ILE A 38 39.93 20.23 20.42
C ILE A 38 39.54 18.75 20.33
N SER A 39 40.36 18.02 19.60
CA SER A 39 40.53 16.56 19.69
C SER A 39 41.32 16.20 20.94
N LEU A 40 40.85 15.22 21.72
CA LEU A 40 41.64 14.35 22.61
C LEU A 40 40.66 13.23 23.04
N ASP A 41 40.70 12.04 22.47
CA ASP A 41 41.56 10.92 22.90
C ASP A 41 42.00 11.00 24.36
N GLN A 42 41.23 10.40 25.26
CA GLN A 42 41.76 9.93 26.54
C GLN A 42 40.98 8.73 27.09
N ARG A 43 41.54 7.57 26.73
CA ARG A 43 41.59 6.34 27.50
C ARG A 43 42.00 6.65 28.96
N LEU A 44 41.21 6.22 29.93
CA LEU A 44 41.67 6.09 31.32
C LEU A 44 41.12 4.79 31.90
N GLU A 45 42.03 3.82 31.95
CA GLU A 45 41.96 2.63 32.77
C GLU A 45 42.06 3.03 34.24
N ILE A 46 41.21 2.48 35.11
CA ILE A 46 41.61 2.11 36.48
C ILE A 46 40.92 0.79 36.87
N THR A 47 41.71 -0.28 36.73
CA THR A 47 41.86 -1.49 37.55
C THR A 47 40.81 -1.90 38.59
N THR A 48 40.32 -3.13 38.40
CA THR A 48 40.42 -4.30 39.31
C THR A 48 40.36 -4.08 40.83
N GLY A 49 39.30 -4.60 41.47
CA GLY A 49 39.32 -4.95 42.89
C GLY A 49 37.94 -5.06 43.55
N SER A 50 37.58 -6.29 43.94
CA SER A 50 36.67 -6.65 45.05
C SER A 50 35.15 -6.54 44.87
N LEU A 51 34.61 -7.71 44.54
CA LEU A 51 33.49 -8.37 45.22
C LEU A 51 33.27 -7.94 46.69
N ALA A 52 31.98 -7.88 47.03
CA ALA A 52 31.37 -7.96 48.36
C ALA A 52 30.95 -6.64 49.05
N LEU A 53 29.72 -6.73 49.58
CA LEU A 53 29.08 -5.93 50.62
C LEU A 53 28.47 -4.58 50.24
N LEU A 54 27.12 -4.56 50.16
CA LEU A 54 26.30 -3.61 50.92
C LEU A 54 24.85 -4.11 51.02
N GLN A 55 24.59 -4.95 52.02
CA GLN A 55 23.28 -4.99 52.69
C GLN A 55 23.47 -5.49 54.12
N ARG A 56 23.92 -4.60 55.02
CA ARG A 56 23.76 -4.76 56.48
C ARG A 56 23.96 -3.42 57.19
N GLU A 57 22.85 -2.79 57.56
CA GLU A 57 22.78 -1.78 58.61
C GLU A 57 21.46 -1.98 59.35
N ALA A 58 21.54 -2.67 60.48
CA ALA A 58 20.72 -2.49 61.68
C ALA A 58 21.15 -3.55 62.69
N THR A 59 22.21 -3.27 63.43
CA THR A 59 22.48 -3.70 64.82
C THR A 59 23.98 -3.62 65.10
N GLU A 60 24.41 -2.53 65.72
CA GLU A 60 25.43 -2.54 66.79
C GLU A 60 25.63 -1.11 67.30
N ALA A 61 25.01 -0.80 68.42
CA ALA A 61 25.46 0.25 69.32
C ALA A 61 26.07 -0.41 70.54
N LEU A 62 27.39 -0.53 70.50
CA LEU A 62 28.35 -0.39 71.59
C LEU A 62 28.16 -1.29 72.84
N MET A 63 28.96 -2.37 72.84
CA MET A 63 29.66 -2.80 74.06
C MET A 63 30.70 -1.75 74.46
N GLN A 64 30.61 -1.25 75.68
CA GLN A 64 31.79 -0.94 76.48
C GLN A 64 31.68 -1.68 77.81
N ALA A 65 32.74 -2.42 78.12
CA ALA A 65 32.96 -3.07 79.40
C ALA A 65 33.52 -2.05 80.39
N GLU A 66 33.05 -2.09 81.63
CA GLU A 66 33.80 -1.71 82.84
C GLU A 66 33.21 -2.44 84.07
N PRO A 67 34.00 -2.66 85.13
CA PRO A 67 34.00 -3.92 85.85
C PRO A 67 33.30 -3.91 87.22
N ALA A 68 33.14 -5.14 87.74
CA ALA A 68 32.89 -5.56 89.11
C ALA A 68 32.91 -4.49 90.21
N SER A 69 31.80 -4.40 90.95
CA SER A 69 31.84 -4.05 92.37
C SER A 69 30.98 -5.01 93.19
N VAL A 70 31.68 -5.64 94.15
CA VAL A 70 31.22 -6.45 95.26
C VAL A 70 30.37 -5.59 96.21
N VAL A 71 29.23 -6.10 96.70
CA VAL A 71 28.67 -6.00 98.07
C VAL A 71 27.40 -6.88 98.07
N GLN A 72 27.53 -8.16 98.44
CA GLN A 72 27.08 -8.80 99.69
C GLN A 72 25.56 -9.09 99.85
N PRO A 73 25.21 -10.19 100.56
CA PRO A 73 23.98 -10.94 100.33
C PRO A 73 22.94 -10.85 101.47
N SER A 74 21.76 -11.41 101.18
CA SER A 74 20.75 -12.04 102.09
C SER A 74 19.41 -11.28 102.21
N PRO A 75 18.29 -11.95 102.58
CA PRO A 75 18.12 -13.38 102.82
C PRO A 75 17.03 -14.04 101.96
N ARG A 76 17.04 -15.37 102.06
CA ARG A 76 16.03 -16.33 101.62
C ARG A 76 14.60 -15.84 101.89
N LEU A 77 13.77 -15.90 100.86
CA LEU A 77 12.37 -16.26 100.99
C LEU A 77 12.21 -17.64 100.37
N ASP A 78 12.28 -18.65 101.23
CA ASP A 78 11.52 -19.86 101.03
C ASP A 78 10.04 -19.44 100.95
N GLU A 79 9.38 -19.76 99.84
CA GLU A 79 8.12 -20.52 99.82
C GLU A 79 7.36 -20.31 98.50
N GLU A 80 6.88 -21.45 98.00
CA GLU A 80 5.78 -21.57 97.04
C GLU A 80 6.02 -21.04 95.63
N ALA A 81 6.94 -21.71 94.92
CA ALA A 81 6.61 -22.08 93.56
C ALA A 81 5.39 -23.02 93.63
N PRO A 82 4.20 -22.68 93.08
CA PRO A 82 3.25 -23.72 92.78
C PRO A 82 3.94 -24.60 91.73
N ARG A 83 4.39 -25.79 92.16
CA ARG A 83 4.60 -26.88 91.23
C ARG A 83 3.24 -27.09 90.57
N ILE A 84 3.09 -26.50 89.38
CA ILE A 84 2.13 -26.98 88.40
C ILE A 84 2.71 -28.33 88.00
N GLU A 85 2.48 -29.36 88.83
CA GLU A 85 2.48 -30.74 88.37
C GLU A 85 1.27 -30.84 87.43
N ALA A 86 1.41 -30.30 86.23
CA ALA A 86 0.61 -30.72 85.11
C ALA A 86 0.82 -32.24 85.05
N PRO A 87 -0.25 -33.07 85.14
CA PRO A 87 -0.09 -34.51 85.08
C PRO A 87 0.76 -34.83 83.85
N ALA A 88 1.72 -35.75 83.96
CA ALA A 88 2.61 -36.10 82.85
C ALA A 88 1.86 -36.42 81.53
N ASN A 89 0.57 -36.76 81.64
CA ASN A 89 -0.39 -36.84 80.55
C ASN A 89 -0.61 -35.52 79.77
N GLU A 90 -0.82 -34.39 80.42
CA GLU A 90 -1.05 -33.09 79.74
C GLU A 90 0.19 -32.61 78.99
N LEU A 91 1.39 -32.83 79.54
CA LEU A 91 2.65 -32.54 78.85
C LEU A 91 2.91 -33.49 77.67
N ALA A 92 2.49 -34.75 77.78
CA ALA A 92 2.57 -35.72 76.70
C ALA A 92 1.55 -35.42 75.59
N GLU A 93 0.34 -34.97 75.95
CA GLU A 93 -0.70 -34.50 75.03
C GLU A 93 -0.25 -33.24 74.30
N ALA A 94 0.24 -32.21 75.00
CA ALA A 94 0.76 -30.99 74.38
C ALA A 94 1.95 -31.24 73.43
N ARG A 95 2.83 -32.19 73.76
CA ARG A 95 3.92 -32.61 72.86
C ARG A 95 3.40 -33.32 71.62
N ARG A 96 2.41 -34.19 71.77
CA ARG A 96 1.76 -34.87 70.66
C ARG A 96 1.03 -33.88 69.75
N GLU A 97 0.33 -32.91 70.31
CA GLU A 97 -0.32 -31.83 69.56
C GLU A 97 0.69 -30.96 68.82
N LEU A 98 1.86 -30.68 69.43
CA LEU A 98 2.95 -29.96 68.78
C LEU A 98 3.55 -30.76 67.62
N ASP A 99 3.83 -32.05 67.81
CA ASP A 99 4.35 -32.94 66.77
C ASP A 99 3.34 -33.08 65.61
N GLU A 100 2.04 -33.19 65.92
CA GLU A 100 0.97 -33.18 64.93
C GLU A 100 0.86 -31.84 64.19
N ALA A 101 1.05 -30.71 64.88
CA ALA A 101 1.08 -29.39 64.26
C ALA A 101 2.29 -29.23 63.33
N VAL A 102 3.48 -29.70 63.73
CA VAL A 102 4.69 -29.69 62.91
C VAL A 102 4.56 -30.59 61.68
N GLN A 103 3.93 -31.76 61.82
CA GLN A 103 3.64 -32.61 60.66
C GLN A 103 2.64 -31.94 59.70
N ARG A 104 1.61 -31.26 60.21
CA ARG A 104 0.65 -30.50 59.39
C ARG A 104 1.31 -29.33 58.67
N THR A 105 2.26 -28.63 59.28
CA THR A 105 3.02 -27.56 58.61
C THR A 105 3.95 -28.13 57.55
N HIS A 106 4.62 -29.26 57.82
CA HIS A 106 5.51 -29.89 56.86
C HIS A 106 4.76 -30.41 55.62
N THR A 107 3.57 -31.02 55.79
CA THR A 107 2.74 -31.44 54.65
C THR A 107 2.19 -30.25 53.88
N ALA A 108 1.83 -29.15 54.56
CA ALA A 108 1.42 -27.90 53.91
C ALA A 108 2.57 -27.23 53.12
N GLU A 109 3.81 -27.29 53.62
CA GLU A 109 5.00 -26.80 52.92
C GLU A 109 5.30 -27.60 51.65
N ILE A 110 5.25 -28.94 51.72
CA ILE A 110 5.41 -29.81 50.54
C ILE A 110 4.34 -29.50 49.50
N ALA A 111 3.07 -29.41 49.92
CA ALA A 111 1.96 -29.06 49.03
C ALA A 111 2.12 -27.64 48.43
N ALA A 112 2.62 -26.67 49.21
CA ALA A 112 2.90 -25.33 48.73
C ALA A 112 4.02 -25.35 47.68
N ASP A 113 5.10 -26.10 47.90
CA ASP A 113 6.24 -26.25 46.98
C ASP A 113 5.87 -26.95 45.67
N GLU A 114 5.03 -27.98 45.72
CA GLU A 114 4.46 -28.61 44.53
C GLU A 114 3.62 -27.61 43.73
N LEU A 115 2.82 -26.79 44.41
CA LEU A 115 2.02 -25.74 43.77
C LEU A 115 2.89 -24.58 43.23
N ARG A 116 4.06 -24.31 43.84
CA ARG A 116 5.05 -23.37 43.26
C ARG A 116 5.62 -23.90 41.95
N LYS A 117 6.00 -25.18 41.93
CA LYS A 117 6.58 -25.82 40.74
C LYS A 117 5.59 -25.88 39.59
N SER A 118 4.33 -26.23 39.86
CA SER A 118 3.28 -26.25 38.82
C SER A 118 3.03 -24.84 38.26
N LEU A 119 2.94 -23.82 39.12
CA LEU A 119 2.78 -22.43 38.68
C LEU A 119 3.97 -21.97 37.81
N GLN A 120 5.21 -22.34 38.17
CA GLN A 120 6.40 -22.02 37.37
C GLN A 120 6.37 -22.72 35.99
N GLN A 121 5.95 -23.98 35.93
CA GLN A 121 5.81 -24.71 34.66
C GLN A 121 4.78 -24.05 33.75
N GLU A 122 3.63 -23.64 34.28
CA GLU A 122 2.62 -22.95 33.49
C GLU A 122 3.04 -21.56 33.04
N GLN A 123 3.77 -20.82 33.88
CA GLN A 123 4.34 -19.53 33.49
C GLN A 123 5.35 -19.68 32.34
N ALA A 124 6.16 -20.74 32.35
CA ALA A 124 7.07 -21.06 31.26
C ALA A 124 6.30 -21.41 29.97
N HIS A 125 5.26 -22.25 30.08
CA HIS A 125 4.44 -22.63 28.93
C HIS A 125 3.70 -21.42 28.31
N ASN A 126 3.16 -20.53 29.15
CA ASN A 126 2.53 -19.28 28.72
C ASN A 126 3.51 -18.36 27.98
N ALA A 127 4.78 -18.34 28.41
CA ALA A 127 5.84 -17.58 27.73
C ALA A 127 6.18 -18.19 26.36
N GLU A 128 6.16 -19.51 26.22
CA GLU A 128 6.34 -20.21 24.93
C GLU A 128 5.20 -19.87 23.95
N LEU A 129 3.94 -20.02 24.37
CA LEU A 129 2.78 -19.66 23.53
C LEU A 129 2.79 -18.17 23.14
N ALA A 130 3.22 -17.28 24.04
CA ALA A 130 3.36 -15.86 23.72
C ALA A 130 4.45 -15.61 22.67
N ASN A 131 5.56 -16.35 22.72
CA ASN A 131 6.63 -16.28 21.73
C ASN A 131 6.18 -16.83 20.37
N GLU A 132 5.45 -17.95 20.34
CA GLU A 132 4.88 -18.51 19.11
C GLU A 132 3.91 -17.54 18.44
N LEU A 133 3.02 -16.92 19.22
CA LEU A 133 2.10 -15.89 18.73
C LEU A 133 2.84 -14.66 18.19
N ALA A 134 3.93 -14.24 18.83
CA ALA A 134 4.76 -13.14 18.34
C ALA A 134 5.48 -13.51 17.04
N GLY A 135 5.95 -14.76 16.92
CA GLY A 135 6.54 -15.31 15.69
C GLY A 135 5.54 -15.32 14.53
N ALA A 136 4.37 -15.93 14.73
CA ALA A 136 3.31 -16.01 13.73
C ALA A 136 2.85 -14.62 13.24
N ARG A 137 2.76 -13.64 14.13
CA ARG A 137 2.45 -12.24 13.75
C ARG A 137 3.54 -11.63 12.86
N ARG A 138 4.81 -11.80 13.22
CA ARG A 138 5.94 -11.29 12.41
C ARG A 138 5.96 -11.92 11.03
N GLU A 139 5.64 -13.21 10.92
CA GLU A 139 5.54 -13.90 9.63
C GLU A 139 4.41 -13.35 8.75
N ILE A 140 3.25 -13.05 9.33
CA ILE A 140 2.15 -12.37 8.62
C ILE A 140 2.58 -10.96 8.18
N ASP A 141 3.21 -10.18 9.06
CA ASP A 141 3.65 -8.82 8.73
C ASP A 141 4.72 -8.83 7.63
N ALA A 142 5.67 -9.78 7.68
CA ALA A 142 6.65 -10.00 6.62
C ALA A 142 5.99 -10.50 5.31
N GLY A 143 4.95 -11.33 5.40
CA GLY A 143 4.13 -11.74 4.26
C GLY A 143 3.37 -10.57 3.64
N ASN A 144 2.81 -9.68 4.46
CA ASN A 144 2.10 -8.47 4.02
C ASN A 144 3.04 -7.48 3.33
N ALA A 145 4.24 -7.28 3.87
CA ALA A 145 5.27 -6.46 3.24
C ALA A 145 5.67 -7.03 1.86
N ARG A 146 5.89 -8.36 1.78
CA ARG A 146 6.19 -9.03 0.49
C ARG A 146 5.04 -8.90 -0.52
N SER A 147 3.78 -9.02 -0.08
CA SER A 147 2.59 -8.82 -0.91
C SER A 147 2.53 -7.39 -1.47
N ARG A 148 2.72 -6.37 -0.63
CA ARG A 148 2.74 -4.96 -1.05
C ARG A 148 3.83 -4.69 -2.07
N ASN A 149 5.06 -5.16 -1.80
CA ASN A 149 6.17 -5.00 -2.73
C ASN A 149 5.90 -5.69 -4.08
N ALA A 150 5.24 -6.86 -4.06
CA ALA A 150 4.84 -7.55 -5.29
C ALA A 150 3.72 -6.81 -6.04
N ASP A 151 2.75 -6.23 -5.33
CA ASP A 151 1.69 -5.41 -5.90
C ASP A 151 2.26 -4.11 -6.53
N ASP A 152 3.22 -3.47 -5.87
CA ASP A 152 3.91 -2.27 -6.37
C ASP A 152 4.75 -2.61 -7.62
N ALA A 153 5.50 -3.72 -7.59
CA ALA A 153 6.26 -4.19 -8.75
C ALA A 153 5.32 -4.54 -9.93
N ALA A 154 4.17 -5.16 -9.65
CA ALA A 154 3.15 -5.43 -10.65
C ALA A 154 2.54 -4.14 -11.24
N ALA A 155 2.32 -3.11 -10.42
CA ALA A 155 1.86 -1.81 -10.89
C ALA A 155 2.88 -1.17 -11.84
N GLN A 156 4.16 -1.16 -11.44
CA GLN A 156 5.24 -0.65 -12.29
C GLN A 156 5.34 -1.40 -13.62
N GLN A 157 5.17 -2.73 -13.62
CA GLN A 157 5.15 -3.53 -14.84
C GLN A 157 3.97 -3.19 -15.75
N ARG A 158 2.77 -2.97 -15.19
CA ARG A 158 1.59 -2.53 -15.96
C ARG A 158 1.82 -1.16 -16.59
N ASP A 159 2.38 -0.23 -15.83
CA ASP A 159 2.67 1.12 -16.31
C ASP A 159 3.75 1.10 -17.40
N ALA A 160 4.81 0.31 -17.23
CA ALA A 160 5.84 0.13 -18.25
C ALA A 160 5.26 -0.47 -19.54
N ALA A 161 4.46 -1.53 -19.41
CA ALA A 161 3.83 -2.18 -20.55
C ALA A 161 2.77 -1.30 -21.24
N ALA A 162 2.08 -0.43 -20.48
CA ALA A 162 1.16 0.56 -21.04
C ALA A 162 1.92 1.57 -21.92
N ARG A 163 3.09 2.04 -21.47
CA ARG A 163 3.96 2.92 -22.27
C ARG A 163 4.45 2.25 -23.54
N GLU A 164 4.88 0.99 -23.45
CA GLU A 164 5.28 0.21 -24.64
C GLU A 164 4.13 0.05 -25.63
N ILE A 165 2.91 -0.23 -25.15
CA ILE A 165 1.71 -0.30 -26.00
C ILE A 165 1.44 1.06 -26.66
N GLU A 166 1.53 2.16 -25.92
CA GLU A 166 1.32 3.51 -26.45
C GLU A 166 2.37 3.86 -27.52
N GLU A 167 3.64 3.50 -27.32
CA GLU A 167 4.72 3.71 -28.28
C GLU A 167 4.51 2.89 -29.56
N LEU A 168 4.16 1.61 -29.42
CA LEU A 168 3.82 0.74 -30.55
C LEU A 168 2.58 1.23 -31.31
N GLN A 169 1.59 1.80 -30.60
CA GLN A 169 0.43 2.41 -31.24
C GLN A 169 0.80 3.67 -32.04
N LEU A 170 1.67 4.52 -31.47
CA LEU A 170 2.13 5.74 -32.13
C LEU A 170 2.91 5.41 -33.40
N THR A 171 3.84 4.47 -33.33
CA THR A 171 4.62 4.01 -34.49
C THR A 171 3.73 3.38 -35.57
N LEU A 172 2.75 2.55 -35.17
CA LEU A 172 1.75 2.01 -36.09
C LEU A 172 0.93 3.12 -36.76
N GLN A 173 0.53 4.15 -36.02
CA GLN A 173 -0.20 5.29 -36.57
C GLN A 173 0.66 6.07 -37.58
N GLN A 174 1.93 6.29 -37.26
CA GLN A 174 2.87 6.97 -38.15
C GLN A 174 3.05 6.19 -39.46
N GLU A 175 3.25 4.87 -39.40
CA GLU A 175 3.38 4.03 -40.60
C GLU A 175 2.08 3.98 -41.43
N ARG A 176 0.91 4.00 -40.79
CA ARG A 176 -0.38 4.13 -41.50
C ARG A 176 -0.54 5.48 -42.20
N GLN A 177 -0.12 6.57 -41.56
CA GLN A 177 -0.15 7.91 -42.19
C GLN A 177 0.81 7.98 -43.37
N ARG A 178 2.03 7.46 -43.21
CA ARG A 178 3.03 7.37 -44.28
C ARG A 178 2.52 6.55 -45.45
N SER A 179 1.97 5.37 -45.18
CA SER A 179 1.33 4.52 -46.20
C SER A 179 0.20 5.26 -46.90
N GLY A 180 -0.67 5.95 -46.16
CA GLY A 180 -1.77 6.74 -46.73
C GLY A 180 -1.31 7.87 -47.65
N PHE A 181 -0.18 8.51 -47.35
CA PHE A 181 0.43 9.51 -48.23
C PHE A 181 0.95 8.88 -49.52
N LEU A 182 1.65 7.74 -49.44
CA LEU A 182 2.16 7.02 -50.60
C LEU A 182 1.03 6.53 -51.52
N VAL A 183 -0.08 6.02 -50.97
CA VAL A 183 -1.27 5.65 -51.76
C VAL A 183 -1.82 6.85 -52.53
N LYS A 184 -1.97 8.00 -51.87
CA LYS A 184 -2.49 9.22 -52.52
C LYS A 184 -1.59 9.66 -53.67
N GLN A 185 -0.28 9.63 -53.48
CA GLN A 185 0.68 9.99 -54.52
C GLN A 185 0.62 9.02 -55.71
N ALA A 186 0.56 7.71 -55.46
CA ALA A 186 0.46 6.70 -56.50
C ALA A 186 -0.85 6.83 -57.30
N ASN A 187 -1.97 7.07 -56.62
CA ASN A 187 -3.28 7.26 -57.26
C ASN A 187 -3.32 8.54 -58.10
N ALA A 188 -2.71 9.64 -57.62
CA ALA A 188 -2.64 10.89 -58.38
C ALA A 188 -1.79 10.73 -59.65
N ALA A 189 -0.64 10.05 -59.56
CA ALA A 189 0.19 9.76 -60.72
C ALA A 189 -0.54 8.87 -61.75
N GLN A 190 -1.28 7.86 -61.28
CA GLN A 190 -2.06 6.99 -62.15
C GLN A 190 -3.23 7.71 -62.82
N ALA A 191 -3.94 8.59 -62.10
CA ALA A 191 -5.02 9.40 -62.66
C ALA A 191 -4.50 10.36 -63.74
N ALA A 192 -3.36 11.03 -63.51
CA ALA A 192 -2.73 11.92 -64.48
C ALA A 192 -2.26 11.17 -65.73
N ALA A 193 -1.73 9.95 -65.59
CA ALA A 193 -1.36 9.12 -66.72
C ALA A 193 -2.58 8.69 -67.55
N ALA A 194 -3.67 8.32 -66.89
CA ALA A 194 -4.92 7.93 -67.55
C ALA A 194 -5.56 9.09 -68.32
N SER A 195 -5.59 10.30 -67.74
CA SER A 195 -6.14 11.48 -68.42
C SER A 195 -5.30 11.86 -69.65
N ALA A 196 -3.96 11.85 -69.53
CA ALA A 196 -3.07 12.12 -70.66
C ALA A 196 -3.22 11.09 -71.80
N GLN A 197 -3.46 9.82 -71.47
CA GLN A 197 -3.74 8.79 -72.47
C GLN A 197 -5.09 9.00 -73.16
N GLN A 198 -6.13 9.39 -72.41
CA GLN A 198 -7.45 9.69 -72.96
C GLN A 198 -7.39 10.86 -73.95
N GLU A 199 -6.77 11.98 -73.56
CA GLU A 199 -6.60 13.16 -74.42
C GLU A 199 -5.82 12.82 -75.70
N ARG A 200 -4.80 11.97 -75.59
CA ARG A 200 -4.05 11.45 -76.74
C ARG A 200 -4.95 10.65 -77.69
N HIS A 201 -5.79 9.76 -77.17
CA HIS A 201 -6.69 8.96 -78.00
C HIS A 201 -7.69 9.85 -78.74
N GLU A 202 -8.19 10.90 -78.09
CA GLU A 202 -9.08 11.89 -78.72
C GLU A 202 -8.37 12.74 -79.78
N ALA A 203 -7.16 13.23 -79.51
CA ALA A 203 -6.36 13.95 -80.51
C ALA A 203 -6.02 13.04 -81.71
N GLN A 204 -5.79 11.74 -81.47
CA GLN A 204 -5.52 10.77 -82.52
C GLN A 204 -6.75 10.50 -83.39
N SER A 205 -7.95 10.41 -82.80
CA SER A 205 -9.18 10.23 -83.56
C SER A 205 -9.52 11.46 -84.40
N ARG A 206 -9.31 12.68 -83.86
CA ARG A 206 -9.47 13.95 -84.60
C ARG A 206 -8.51 14.06 -85.77
N ALA A 207 -7.23 13.76 -85.57
CA ALA A 207 -6.24 13.76 -86.64
C ALA A 207 -6.56 12.70 -87.72
N ALA A 208 -7.09 11.54 -87.34
CA ALA A 208 -7.53 10.52 -88.30
C ALA A 208 -8.74 11.00 -89.12
N ALA A 209 -9.71 11.66 -88.50
CA ALA A 209 -10.88 12.23 -89.18
C ALA A 209 -10.46 13.30 -90.21
N LEU A 210 -9.62 14.27 -89.81
CA LEU A 210 -9.09 15.30 -90.71
C LEU A 210 -8.29 14.70 -91.87
N ALA A 211 -7.51 13.64 -91.62
CA ALA A 211 -6.77 12.94 -92.68
C ALA A 211 -7.71 12.22 -93.66
N SER A 212 -8.81 11.64 -93.17
CA SER A 212 -9.85 11.04 -94.01
C SER A 212 -10.60 12.08 -94.84
N GLU A 213 -10.91 13.26 -94.28
CA GLU A 213 -11.50 14.37 -95.03
C GLU A 213 -10.58 14.84 -96.16
N LEU A 214 -9.28 15.03 -95.87
CA LEU A 214 -8.27 15.40 -96.87
C LEU A 214 -8.11 14.36 -98.00
N ALA A 215 -8.27 13.07 -97.69
CA ALA A 215 -8.20 11.99 -98.67
C ALA A 215 -9.48 11.87 -99.53
N GLY A 216 -10.62 12.34 -99.03
CA GLY A 216 -11.91 12.29 -99.71
C GLY A 216 -12.12 13.35 -100.79
N ILE A 217 -11.29 14.39 -100.84
CA ILE A 217 -11.38 15.49 -101.82
C ILE A 217 -10.93 14.98 -103.21
N PRO A 218 -11.82 14.82 -104.19
CA PRO A 218 -11.50 14.16 -105.46
C PRO A 218 -10.58 15.04 -106.33
N ARG A 219 -9.45 14.49 -106.77
CA ARG A 219 -8.49 15.18 -107.68
C ARG A 219 -9.13 15.71 -108.98
N ALA A 220 -10.26 15.15 -109.39
CA ALA A 220 -10.99 15.55 -110.59
C ALA A 220 -11.72 16.91 -110.45
N SER A 221 -12.04 17.38 -109.24
CA SER A 221 -12.72 18.67 -109.02
C SER A 221 -11.76 19.88 -109.06
N LEU A 222 -10.46 19.66 -108.86
CA LEU A 222 -9.42 20.71 -108.89
C LEU A 222 -9.06 21.20 -110.32
N MET A 223 -9.65 20.61 -111.37
CA MET A 223 -9.34 20.95 -112.77
C MET A 223 -10.22 22.10 -113.33
N ALA A 224 -11.15 22.66 -112.56
CA ALA A 224 -12.00 23.79 -112.96
C ALA A 224 -11.42 25.14 -112.45
N GLU A 225 -10.87 25.97 -113.34
CA GLU A 225 -9.99 27.12 -113.01
C GLU A 225 -10.55 28.17 -112.02
N ALA A 226 -11.86 28.41 -111.96
CA ALA A 226 -12.46 29.37 -111.03
C ALA A 226 -12.79 28.78 -109.64
N ALA A 227 -13.17 27.50 -109.58
CA ALA A 227 -13.46 26.78 -108.33
C ALA A 227 -12.18 26.20 -107.68
N ALA A 228 -11.11 26.03 -108.46
CA ALA A 228 -9.83 25.53 -108.02
C ALA A 228 -9.17 26.40 -106.95
N THR A 229 -9.26 27.73 -107.05
CA THR A 229 -8.57 28.64 -106.09
C THR A 229 -9.19 28.63 -104.68
N GLU A 230 -10.52 28.58 -104.58
CA GLU A 230 -11.23 28.47 -103.29
C GLU A 230 -11.01 27.08 -102.66
N GLN A 231 -11.06 26.01 -103.47
CA GLN A 231 -10.83 24.65 -103.01
C GLN A 231 -9.37 24.39 -102.62
N GLU A 232 -8.41 25.05 -103.27
CA GLU A 232 -6.99 25.02 -102.87
C GLU A 232 -6.75 25.71 -101.52
N ALA A 233 -7.47 26.81 -101.24
CA ALA A 233 -7.43 27.49 -99.95
C ALA A 233 -8.02 26.62 -98.82
N GLU A 234 -9.17 25.99 -99.05
CA GLU A 234 -9.79 25.04 -98.10
C GLU A 234 -8.89 23.82 -97.82
N VAL A 235 -8.25 23.28 -98.86
CA VAL A 235 -7.28 22.18 -98.73
C VAL A 235 -6.04 22.63 -97.94
N ALA A 236 -5.60 23.89 -98.09
CA ALA A 236 -4.48 24.44 -97.33
C ALA A 236 -4.84 24.60 -95.84
N GLU A 237 -6.05 25.09 -95.51
CA GLU A 237 -6.54 25.19 -94.13
C GLU A 237 -6.71 23.82 -93.47
N LEU A 238 -7.23 22.82 -94.18
CA LEU A 238 -7.34 21.45 -93.67
C LEU A 238 -5.96 20.82 -93.41
N ARG A 239 -4.97 21.10 -94.26
CA ARG A 239 -3.58 20.64 -94.05
C ARG A 239 -2.96 21.29 -92.81
N GLN A 240 -3.20 22.58 -92.61
CA GLN A 240 -2.73 23.30 -91.44
C GLN A 240 -3.38 22.76 -90.16
N SER A 241 -4.69 22.57 -90.17
CA SER A 241 -5.45 21.99 -89.04
C SER A 241 -4.98 20.57 -88.70
N LEU A 242 -4.72 19.74 -89.72
CA LEU A 242 -4.16 18.39 -89.52
C LEU A 242 -2.74 18.45 -88.94
N GLN A 243 -1.92 19.41 -89.36
CA GLN A 243 -0.56 19.59 -88.85
C GLN A 243 -0.56 20.05 -87.39
N ASP A 244 -1.47 20.96 -87.03
CA ASP A 244 -1.66 21.43 -85.65
C ASP A 244 -2.14 20.30 -84.72
N GLU A 245 -3.13 19.49 -85.15
CA GLU A 245 -3.57 18.32 -84.37
C GLU A 245 -2.48 17.24 -84.27
N ARG A 246 -1.64 17.07 -85.31
CA ARG A 246 -0.47 16.17 -85.24
C ARG A 246 0.60 16.66 -84.28
N GLN A 247 0.86 17.97 -84.26
CA GLN A 247 1.80 18.58 -83.33
C GLN A 247 1.30 18.43 -81.89
N LYS A 248 0.03 18.73 -81.65
CA LYS A 248 -0.65 18.52 -80.37
C LYS A 248 -0.60 17.05 -79.93
N ASN A 249 -0.80 16.11 -80.85
CA ASN A 249 -0.66 14.69 -80.57
C ASN A 249 0.78 14.33 -80.16
N ALA A 250 1.78 14.89 -80.83
CA ALA A 250 3.19 14.68 -80.48
C ALA A 250 3.53 15.19 -79.07
N ASP A 251 3.00 16.35 -78.66
CA ASP A 251 3.17 16.89 -77.32
C ASP A 251 2.48 16.02 -76.25
N LEU A 252 1.25 15.57 -76.52
CA LEU A 252 0.52 14.63 -75.64
C LEU A 252 1.22 13.27 -75.55
N VAL A 253 1.87 12.80 -76.62
CA VAL A 253 2.71 11.59 -76.61
C VAL A 253 3.91 11.77 -75.70
N ALA A 254 4.58 12.93 -75.74
CA ALA A 254 5.69 13.25 -74.86
C ALA A 254 5.23 13.32 -73.39
N GLN A 255 4.09 13.95 -73.13
CA GLN A 255 3.48 14.04 -71.80
C GLN A 255 3.06 12.67 -71.25
N ALA A 256 2.46 11.80 -72.08
CA ALA A 256 2.11 10.43 -71.69
C ALA A 256 3.35 9.57 -71.40
N LYS A 257 4.44 9.73 -72.18
CA LYS A 257 5.72 9.06 -71.91
C LYS A 257 6.34 9.55 -70.60
N ALA A 258 6.29 10.86 -70.34
CA ALA A 258 6.74 11.43 -69.07
C ALA A 258 5.92 10.90 -67.88
N ALA A 259 4.60 10.83 -68.01
CA ALA A 259 3.72 10.25 -66.99
C ALA A 259 3.97 8.74 -66.77
N GLN A 260 4.23 7.97 -67.84
CA GLN A 260 4.63 6.57 -67.74
C GLN A 260 5.99 6.39 -67.05
N ALA A 261 6.95 7.29 -67.28
CA ALA A 261 8.23 7.27 -66.57
C ALA A 261 8.05 7.57 -65.07
N VAL A 262 7.14 8.48 -64.70
CA VAL A 262 6.75 8.72 -63.30
C VAL A 262 6.09 7.48 -62.69
N MET A 263 5.25 6.75 -63.44
CA MET A 263 4.68 5.48 -63.00
C MET A 263 5.72 4.35 -62.87
N ALA A 264 6.73 4.30 -63.73
CA ALA A 264 7.84 3.35 -63.59
C ALA A 264 8.63 3.63 -62.30
N ASN A 265 8.84 4.91 -61.97
CA ASN A 265 9.38 5.32 -60.67
C ASN A 265 8.41 5.10 -59.50
N ALA A 266 7.15 4.74 -59.75
CA ALA A 266 6.19 4.34 -58.73
C ALA A 266 6.29 2.84 -58.37
N GLU A 267 7.01 1.99 -59.11
CA GLU A 267 7.27 0.61 -58.70
C GLU A 267 8.07 0.54 -57.38
N PRO A 268 9.18 1.28 -57.20
CA PRO A 268 9.83 1.42 -55.89
C PRO A 268 8.89 1.92 -54.80
N GLN A 269 7.98 2.84 -55.13
CA GLN A 269 7.00 3.39 -54.18
C GLN A 269 5.95 2.35 -53.79
N ARG A 270 5.52 1.48 -54.72
CA ARG A 270 4.63 0.34 -54.44
C ARG A 270 5.30 -0.69 -53.55
N ARG A 271 6.56 -1.03 -53.82
CA ARG A 271 7.35 -1.90 -52.93
C ARG A 271 7.49 -1.29 -51.54
N ALA A 272 7.83 0.00 -51.44
CA ALA A 272 7.90 0.70 -50.16
C ALA A 272 6.55 0.72 -49.41
N LEU A 273 5.43 0.76 -50.13
CA LEU A 273 4.10 0.65 -49.55
C LEU A 273 3.81 -0.78 -49.05
N GLU A 274 4.13 -1.80 -49.84
CA GLU A 274 4.02 -3.21 -49.42
C GLU A 274 4.87 -3.49 -48.18
N ASP A 275 6.10 -2.99 -48.15
CA ASP A 275 7.00 -3.06 -47.00
C ASP A 275 6.39 -2.33 -45.78
N ALA A 276 5.89 -1.10 -45.95
CA ALA A 276 5.25 -0.34 -44.88
C ALA A 276 3.98 -1.04 -44.34
N GLN A 277 3.20 -1.68 -45.21
CA GLN A 277 2.05 -2.49 -44.80
C GLN A 277 2.47 -3.75 -44.05
N ALA A 278 3.54 -4.42 -44.48
CA ALA A 278 4.11 -5.56 -43.78
C ALA A 278 4.65 -5.17 -42.39
N HIS A 279 5.34 -4.03 -42.29
CA HIS A 279 5.79 -3.46 -41.02
C HIS A 279 4.60 -3.10 -40.10
N ALA A 280 3.56 -2.46 -40.62
CA ALA A 280 2.34 -2.17 -39.86
C ALA A 280 1.63 -3.46 -39.38
N ALA A 281 1.62 -4.51 -40.19
CA ALA A 281 1.08 -5.81 -39.81
C ALA A 281 1.93 -6.48 -38.71
N ALA A 282 3.26 -6.35 -38.77
CA ALA A 282 4.16 -6.83 -37.73
C ALA A 282 3.94 -6.09 -36.41
N LEU A 283 3.90 -4.76 -36.41
CA LEU A 283 3.59 -3.94 -35.22
C LEU A 283 2.22 -4.29 -34.61
N THR A 284 1.23 -4.60 -35.45
CA THR A 284 -0.09 -5.03 -34.97
C THR A 284 -0.03 -6.39 -34.26
N ARG A 285 0.81 -7.32 -34.74
CA ARG A 285 1.04 -8.61 -34.09
C ARG A 285 1.77 -8.43 -32.76
N GLU A 286 2.84 -7.63 -32.73
CA GLU A 286 3.57 -7.29 -31.50
C GLU A 286 2.65 -6.66 -30.46
N LEU A 287 1.80 -5.70 -30.84
CA LEU A 287 0.77 -5.13 -29.96
C LEU A 287 -0.20 -6.18 -29.41
N ALA A 288 -0.60 -7.16 -30.20
CA ALA A 288 -1.49 -8.23 -29.75
C ALA A 288 -0.76 -9.20 -28.80
N GLU A 289 0.52 -9.48 -29.07
CA GLU A 289 1.37 -10.33 -28.24
C GLU A 289 1.65 -9.69 -26.88
N THR A 290 2.08 -8.43 -26.85
CA THR A 290 2.32 -7.69 -25.59
C THR A 290 1.06 -7.63 -24.74
N ARG A 291 -0.10 -7.35 -25.34
CA ARG A 291 -1.40 -7.36 -24.63
C ARG A 291 -1.74 -8.72 -24.02
N ARG A 292 -1.56 -9.80 -24.78
CA ARG A 292 -1.81 -11.17 -24.28
C ARG A 292 -0.85 -11.54 -23.16
N GLU A 293 0.41 -11.13 -23.27
CA GLU A 293 1.41 -11.40 -22.26
C GLU A 293 1.09 -10.66 -20.95
N ILE A 294 0.66 -9.39 -21.04
CA ILE A 294 0.17 -8.61 -19.88
C ILE A 294 -1.05 -9.26 -19.26
N GLU A 295 -2.02 -9.71 -20.06
CA GLU A 295 -3.23 -10.38 -19.57
C GLU A 295 -2.87 -11.67 -18.82
N THR A 296 -1.97 -12.49 -19.40
CA THR A 296 -1.49 -13.73 -18.79
C THR A 296 -0.78 -13.47 -17.47
N ARG A 297 0.14 -12.50 -17.44
CA ARG A 297 0.83 -12.07 -16.21
C ARG A 297 -0.15 -11.56 -15.16
N ASN A 298 -1.16 -10.78 -15.57
CA ASN A 298 -2.18 -10.28 -14.65
C ASN A 298 -3.02 -11.39 -14.00
N VAL A 299 -3.38 -12.42 -14.77
CA VAL A 299 -4.07 -13.59 -14.23
C VAL A 299 -3.19 -14.32 -13.21
N GLN A 300 -1.91 -14.54 -13.54
CA GLN A 300 -0.95 -15.18 -12.61
C GLN A 300 -0.78 -14.38 -11.31
N LEU A 301 -0.68 -13.05 -11.40
CA LEU A 301 -0.57 -12.17 -10.23
C LEU A 301 -1.83 -12.22 -9.35
N ARG A 302 -3.02 -12.24 -9.96
CA ARG A 302 -4.28 -12.40 -9.21
C ARG A 302 -4.31 -13.74 -8.48
N GLN A 303 -3.97 -14.83 -9.16
CA GLN A 303 -3.90 -16.16 -8.53
C GLN A 303 -2.90 -16.21 -7.39
N ALA A 304 -1.72 -15.60 -7.54
CA ALA A 304 -0.72 -15.52 -6.48
C ALA A 304 -1.20 -14.69 -5.28
N ASN A 305 -1.90 -13.56 -5.53
CA ASN A 305 -2.45 -12.74 -4.46
C ASN A 305 -3.62 -13.44 -3.73
N ASP A 306 -4.48 -14.15 -4.47
CA ASP A 306 -5.55 -14.97 -3.89
C ASP A 306 -4.99 -16.08 -3.00
N ALA A 307 -3.96 -16.80 -3.47
CA ALA A 307 -3.27 -17.83 -2.69
C ALA A 307 -2.60 -17.24 -1.43
N ALA A 308 -1.91 -16.11 -1.56
CA ALA A 308 -1.33 -15.40 -0.41
C ALA A 308 -2.41 -14.91 0.58
N SER A 309 -3.56 -14.47 0.07
CA SER A 309 -4.72 -14.09 0.90
C SER A 309 -5.28 -15.27 1.69
N GLN A 310 -5.44 -16.43 1.03
CA GLN A 310 -5.87 -17.66 1.70
C GLN A 310 -4.87 -18.08 2.79
N GLN A 311 -3.57 -18.03 2.51
CA GLN A 311 -2.54 -18.35 3.50
C GLN A 311 -2.61 -17.40 4.71
N ARG A 312 -2.81 -16.09 4.49
CA ARG A 312 -3.01 -15.12 5.57
C ARG A 312 -4.26 -15.42 6.40
N GLN A 313 -5.35 -15.88 5.78
CA GLN A 313 -6.55 -16.26 6.51
C GLN A 313 -6.32 -17.49 7.39
N VAL A 314 -5.60 -18.51 6.90
CA VAL A 314 -5.23 -19.69 7.70
C VAL A 314 -4.36 -19.28 8.88
N ALA A 315 -3.29 -18.52 8.65
CA ALA A 315 -2.42 -18.03 9.72
C ALA A 315 -3.16 -17.14 10.75
N ASN A 316 -4.12 -16.32 10.31
CA ASN A 316 -4.94 -15.53 11.22
C ASN A 316 -5.87 -16.39 12.10
N ARG A 317 -6.37 -17.52 11.58
CA ARG A 317 -7.16 -18.48 12.38
C ARG A 317 -6.27 -19.16 13.41
N GLU A 318 -5.09 -19.62 13.02
CA GLU A 318 -4.10 -20.22 13.95
C GLU A 318 -3.71 -19.22 15.05
N ILE A 319 -3.46 -17.96 14.72
CA ILE A 319 -3.19 -16.91 15.72
C ILE A 319 -4.39 -16.68 16.65
N ALA A 320 -5.63 -16.76 16.13
CA ALA A 320 -6.82 -16.62 16.96
C ALA A 320 -6.95 -17.79 17.95
N GLU A 321 -6.66 -19.01 17.50
CA GLU A 321 -6.62 -20.21 18.34
C GLU A 321 -5.52 -20.11 19.41
N LEU A 322 -4.29 -19.74 19.04
CA LEU A 322 -3.19 -19.50 19.98
C LEU A 322 -3.53 -18.44 21.03
N ARG A 323 -4.21 -17.35 20.65
CA ARG A 323 -4.70 -16.34 21.60
C ARG A 323 -5.71 -16.92 22.59
N GLN A 324 -6.61 -17.76 22.10
CA GLN A 324 -7.62 -18.39 22.93
C GLN A 324 -6.96 -19.36 23.94
N SER A 325 -6.02 -20.19 23.50
CA SER A 325 -5.25 -21.09 24.37
C SER A 325 -4.46 -20.29 25.42
N LEU A 326 -3.73 -19.25 25.00
CA LEU A 326 -3.01 -18.37 25.91
C LEU A 326 -3.93 -17.73 26.96
N HIS A 327 -5.15 -17.33 26.57
CA HIS A 327 -6.13 -16.77 27.49
C HIS A 327 -6.65 -17.79 28.50
N GLN A 328 -6.92 -19.03 28.06
CA GLN A 328 -7.32 -20.13 28.94
C GLN A 328 -6.22 -20.49 29.94
N GLU A 329 -4.96 -20.51 29.51
CA GLU A 329 -3.84 -20.76 30.42
C GLU A 329 -3.65 -19.64 31.42
N ARG A 330 -3.77 -18.37 31.00
CA ARG A 330 -3.70 -17.23 31.93
C ARG A 330 -4.78 -17.32 32.99
N SER A 331 -6.03 -17.59 32.63
CA SER A 331 -7.10 -17.71 33.62
C SER A 331 -6.90 -18.92 34.55
N GLY A 332 -6.36 -20.03 34.05
CA GLY A 332 -5.96 -21.19 34.85
C GLY A 332 -4.83 -20.87 35.85
N THR A 333 -3.80 -20.15 35.40
CA THR A 333 -2.70 -19.70 36.27
C THR A 333 -3.18 -18.73 37.35
N GLU A 334 -4.09 -17.80 37.01
CA GLU A 334 -4.70 -16.87 37.95
C GLU A 334 -5.52 -17.60 39.02
N ALA A 335 -6.26 -18.65 38.64
CA ALA A 335 -7.01 -19.48 39.59
C ALA A 335 -6.08 -20.19 40.57
N ARG A 336 -5.02 -20.85 40.08
CA ARG A 336 -4.03 -21.53 40.95
C ARG A 336 -3.27 -20.55 41.84
N GLN A 337 -3.00 -19.34 41.36
CA GLN A 337 -2.37 -18.30 42.17
C GLN A 337 -3.29 -17.85 43.33
N LYS A 338 -4.61 -17.80 43.12
CA LYS A 338 -5.59 -17.56 44.19
C LYS A 338 -5.67 -18.73 45.17
N ASP A 339 -5.62 -19.97 44.70
CA ASP A 339 -5.57 -21.16 45.56
C ASP A 339 -4.32 -21.15 46.45
N ARG A 340 -3.17 -20.74 45.89
CA ARG A 340 -1.94 -20.53 46.66
C ARG A 340 -2.09 -19.46 47.73
N ALA A 341 -2.65 -18.31 47.37
CA ALA A 341 -2.87 -17.20 48.29
C ALA A 341 -3.79 -17.63 49.44
N SER A 342 -4.78 -18.49 49.15
CA SER A 342 -5.69 -19.06 50.15
C SER A 342 -5.02 -20.13 51.02
N ALA A 343 -4.13 -20.96 50.46
CA ALA A 343 -3.38 -21.97 51.20
C ALA A 343 -2.23 -21.41 52.06
N SER A 344 -1.72 -20.22 51.71
CA SER A 344 -0.67 -19.51 52.45
C SER A 344 -1.20 -18.42 53.39
N ALA A 345 -2.51 -18.26 53.50
CA ALA A 345 -3.11 -17.32 54.44
C ALA A 345 -2.74 -17.71 55.89
N PRO A 346 -2.25 -16.77 56.71
CA PRO A 346 -1.86 -17.07 58.09
C PRO A 346 -3.08 -17.53 58.90
N ILE A 347 -2.86 -18.53 59.76
CA ILE A 347 -3.87 -19.17 60.62
C ILE A 347 -4.63 -18.13 61.49
N ASP A 348 -4.01 -16.99 61.78
CA ASP A 348 -4.59 -15.90 62.57
C ASP A 348 -5.92 -15.36 62.01
N ALA A 349 -6.16 -15.44 60.70
CA ALA A 349 -7.42 -14.99 60.09
C ALA A 349 -8.59 -15.98 60.28
N ARG A 350 -8.33 -17.25 60.65
CA ARG A 350 -9.37 -18.28 60.76
C ARG A 350 -10.02 -18.36 62.15
N LEU A 351 -9.48 -17.65 63.14
CA LEU A 351 -10.04 -17.58 64.50
C LEU A 351 -11.10 -16.48 64.68
N GLU A 352 -11.24 -15.53 63.75
CA GLU A 352 -12.23 -14.44 63.85
C GLU A 352 -13.62 -14.77 63.26
N VAL A 353 -13.78 -15.91 62.58
CA VAL A 353 -15.07 -16.28 61.94
C VAL A 353 -16.01 -17.04 62.90
N ALA A 354 -15.56 -17.43 64.11
CA ALA A 354 -16.36 -18.19 65.07
C ALA A 354 -17.12 -17.33 66.11
N LYS A 355 -17.26 -16.01 65.92
CA LYS A 355 -17.94 -15.11 66.88
C LYS A 355 -19.10 -14.28 66.33
N LYS A 356 -19.67 -14.65 65.19
CA LYS A 356 -20.82 -13.89 64.67
C LYS A 356 -21.88 -14.80 64.04
N ASP A 357 -22.55 -15.55 64.90
CA ASP A 357 -23.84 -16.15 64.57
C ASP A 357 -24.79 -15.98 65.75
N GLU A 358 -25.53 -14.87 65.74
CA GLU A 358 -26.88 -14.76 66.32
C GLU A 358 -27.57 -13.57 65.62
N GLY A 359 -28.39 -13.88 64.61
CA GLY A 359 -29.46 -12.98 64.16
C GLY A 359 -30.58 -12.91 65.20
N PRO A 360 -31.58 -12.00 65.07
CA PRO A 360 -32.51 -12.12 63.94
C PRO A 360 -33.17 -10.82 63.41
N ILE A 361 -33.55 -10.89 62.12
CA ILE A 361 -34.85 -10.53 61.49
C ILE A 361 -35.38 -9.07 61.60
N VAL A 362 -35.30 -8.39 60.44
CA VAL A 362 -36.13 -7.34 59.76
C VAL A 362 -37.42 -6.81 60.43
N PRO A 363 -37.87 -5.55 60.16
CA PRO A 363 -38.57 -5.26 58.88
C PRO A 363 -38.37 -3.87 58.25
N ALA A 364 -38.87 -3.81 57.01
CA ALA A 364 -38.83 -2.74 56.02
C ALA A 364 -39.37 -1.36 56.47
N THR A 365 -38.91 -0.30 55.80
CA THR A 365 -39.78 0.72 55.20
C THR A 365 -39.08 1.48 54.06
N ARG A 366 -39.69 1.38 52.87
CA ARG A 366 -40.07 2.49 51.97
C ARG A 366 -38.97 3.39 51.38
N SER A 367 -38.74 3.23 50.07
CA SER A 367 -39.41 4.09 49.08
C SER A 367 -39.24 3.54 47.66
N VAL A 368 -40.39 3.25 47.05
CA VAL A 368 -40.56 3.17 45.60
C VAL A 368 -40.43 4.59 45.07
N GLU A 369 -39.65 4.78 44.00
CA GLU A 369 -39.99 5.59 42.82
C GLU A 369 -38.72 6.05 42.07
N ALA A 370 -38.44 5.41 40.95
CA ALA A 370 -37.95 5.99 39.68
C ALA A 370 -37.37 4.89 38.77
N ALA A 371 -38.25 4.02 38.28
CA ALA A 371 -38.02 3.47 36.95
C ALA A 371 -38.30 4.63 35.97
N LEU A 372 -37.26 5.12 35.30
CA LEU A 372 -37.21 5.78 33.98
C LEU A 372 -35.83 6.45 33.84
N GLY A 373 -34.83 5.72 33.30
CA GLY A 373 -33.50 6.31 33.09
C GLY A 373 -32.39 5.45 32.46
N GLU A 374 -32.60 4.15 32.22
CA GLU A 374 -31.55 3.26 31.69
C GLU A 374 -31.79 2.84 30.23
N PRO A 375 -31.61 3.76 29.28
CA PRO A 375 -30.83 3.39 28.09
C PRO A 375 -29.75 4.43 27.70
N LEU A 376 -29.74 5.61 28.33
CA LEU A 376 -28.90 6.75 27.90
C LEU A 376 -27.48 6.72 28.48
N THR A 377 -27.26 6.07 29.62
CA THR A 377 -25.95 6.02 30.31
C THR A 377 -24.99 5.00 29.70
N ALA A 378 -25.48 3.80 29.36
CA ALA A 378 -24.64 2.75 28.73
C ALA A 378 -24.22 3.10 27.29
N ALA A 379 -25.11 3.73 26.52
CA ALA A 379 -24.80 4.19 25.16
C ALA A 379 -23.73 5.30 25.16
N ASN A 380 -23.88 6.31 26.03
CA ASN A 380 -22.89 7.40 26.17
C ASN A 380 -21.52 6.90 26.67
N GLN A 381 -21.46 5.91 27.57
CA GLN A 381 -20.19 5.32 28.01
C GLN A 381 -19.47 4.60 26.88
N SER A 382 -20.20 3.82 26.06
CA SER A 382 -19.63 3.13 24.90
C SER A 382 -19.15 4.09 23.80
N GLN A 383 -19.81 5.24 23.64
CA GLN A 383 -19.39 6.31 22.73
C GLN A 383 -18.12 7.01 23.25
N ASN A 384 -18.07 7.32 24.55
CA ASN A 384 -16.89 7.93 25.17
C ASN A 384 -15.66 7.01 25.11
N GLU A 385 -15.82 5.70 25.30
CA GLU A 385 -14.72 4.74 25.16
C GLU A 385 -14.23 4.58 23.71
N ALA A 386 -15.16 4.59 22.76
CA ALA A 386 -14.82 4.56 21.34
C ALA A 386 -14.12 5.86 20.91
N GLU A 387 -14.58 7.01 21.39
CA GLU A 387 -13.97 8.32 21.18
C GLU A 387 -12.53 8.36 21.71
N ALA A 388 -12.34 7.90 22.95
CA ALA A 388 -11.03 7.87 23.61
C ALA A 388 -9.98 7.00 22.88
N ARG A 389 -10.40 6.04 22.05
CA ARG A 389 -9.49 5.17 21.29
C ARG A 389 -9.36 5.55 19.81
N LEU A 390 -10.45 5.98 19.18
CA LEU A 390 -10.50 6.22 17.73
C LEU A 390 -9.96 7.61 17.35
N ILE A 391 -10.25 8.65 18.13
CA ILE A 391 -9.79 10.02 17.84
C ILE A 391 -8.25 10.14 17.90
N PRO A 392 -7.55 9.65 18.94
CA PRO A 392 -6.09 9.74 18.99
C PRO A 392 -5.42 8.94 17.87
N ARG A 393 -6.00 7.78 17.52
CA ARG A 393 -5.50 6.95 16.42
C ARG A 393 -5.67 7.61 15.06
N ALA A 394 -6.83 8.22 14.80
CA ALA A 394 -7.06 8.98 13.58
C ALA A 394 -6.11 10.18 13.48
N ARG A 395 -5.89 10.92 14.58
CA ARG A 395 -4.95 12.04 14.63
C ARG A 395 -3.52 11.60 14.28
N ALA A 396 -3.04 10.51 14.88
CA ALA A 396 -1.72 9.98 14.57
C ALA A 396 -1.55 9.61 13.08
N LEU A 397 -2.62 9.15 12.42
CA LEU A 397 -2.61 8.85 10.98
C LEU A 397 -2.61 10.12 10.11
N LEU A 398 -3.30 11.17 10.54
CA LEU A 398 -3.26 12.49 9.89
C LEU A 398 -1.88 13.14 10.01
N ASP A 399 -1.26 13.06 11.19
CA ASP A 399 0.09 13.58 11.45
C ASP A 399 1.15 12.85 10.60
N GLN A 400 0.90 11.57 10.28
CA GLN A 400 1.72 10.77 9.35
C GLN A 400 1.44 11.08 7.86
N GLY A 401 0.48 11.95 7.56
CA GLY A 401 0.06 12.26 6.19
C GLY A 401 -0.74 11.15 5.50
N ASN A 402 -1.15 10.11 6.25
CA ASN A 402 -1.92 8.99 5.72
C ASN A 402 -3.43 9.30 5.76
N ILE A 403 -3.86 10.15 4.82
CA ILE A 403 -5.24 10.63 4.74
C ILE A 403 -6.23 9.48 4.48
N GLY A 404 -5.85 8.48 3.68
CA GLY A 404 -6.71 7.34 3.36
C GLY A 404 -7.00 6.46 4.59
N ALA A 405 -5.97 6.12 5.37
CA ALA A 405 -6.16 5.34 6.60
C ALA A 405 -6.89 6.14 7.68
N ALA A 406 -6.62 7.46 7.78
CA ALA A 406 -7.32 8.33 8.72
C ALA A 406 -8.82 8.39 8.42
N ARG A 407 -9.23 8.51 7.15
CA ARG A 407 -10.65 8.50 6.74
C ARG A 407 -11.39 7.25 7.21
N ILE A 408 -10.80 6.07 7.07
CA ILE A 408 -11.44 4.81 7.49
C ILE A 408 -11.71 4.80 9.00
N VAL A 409 -10.73 5.24 9.81
CA VAL A 409 -10.87 5.28 11.28
C VAL A 409 -11.88 6.35 11.70
N LEU A 410 -11.91 7.48 10.99
CA LEU A 410 -12.83 8.58 11.24
C LEU A 410 -14.27 8.28 10.79
N GLU A 411 -14.46 7.54 9.69
CA GLU A 411 -15.77 7.05 9.23
C GLU A 411 -16.41 6.14 10.29
N LEU A 412 -15.65 5.18 10.81
CA LEU A 412 -16.11 4.30 11.90
C LEU A 412 -16.49 5.08 13.17
N ALA A 413 -15.76 6.16 13.49
CA ALA A 413 -16.04 7.00 14.64
C ALA A 413 -17.24 7.95 14.39
N ALA A 414 -17.43 8.42 13.15
CA ALA A 414 -18.56 9.26 12.74
C ALA A 414 -19.87 8.45 12.65
N GLU A 415 -19.81 7.15 12.37
CA GLU A 415 -20.94 6.21 12.47
C GLU A 415 -21.44 6.04 13.91
N LYS A 416 -20.57 6.23 14.90
CA LYS A 416 -20.91 6.23 16.34
C LYS A 416 -21.43 7.59 16.84
N ASP A 417 -21.72 8.51 15.93
CA ASP A 417 -22.16 9.88 16.17
C ASP A 417 -21.23 10.72 17.04
N ILE A 418 -19.93 10.41 17.00
CA ILE A 418 -18.90 11.23 17.64
C ILE A 418 -18.73 12.52 16.82
N ALA A 419 -19.11 13.66 17.40
CA ALA A 419 -19.09 14.97 16.74
C ALA A 419 -17.67 15.34 16.29
N GLN A 420 -16.67 15.11 17.15
CA GLN A 420 -15.25 15.37 16.89
C GLN A 420 -14.74 14.57 15.68
N ALA A 421 -15.18 13.32 15.52
CA ALA A 421 -14.81 12.48 14.39
C ALA A 421 -15.41 13.01 13.09
N SER A 422 -16.67 13.44 13.12
CA SER A 422 -17.35 14.02 11.95
C SER A 422 -16.67 15.30 11.47
N PHE A 423 -16.17 16.13 12.40
CA PHE A 423 -15.40 17.33 12.07
C PHE A 423 -14.05 16.99 11.42
N MET A 424 -13.27 16.11 12.05
CA MET A 424 -11.97 15.69 11.49
C MET A 424 -12.12 14.97 10.16
N LEU A 425 -13.19 14.18 9.97
CA LEU A 425 -13.48 13.54 8.69
C LEU A 425 -13.77 14.59 7.61
N ALA A 426 -14.52 15.64 7.94
CA ALA A 426 -14.80 16.75 7.03
C ALA A 426 -13.51 17.46 6.58
N GLU A 427 -12.58 17.70 7.50
CA GLU A 427 -11.26 18.29 7.19
C GLU A 427 -10.46 17.46 6.19
N THR A 428 -10.60 16.12 6.21
CA THR A 428 -9.94 15.26 5.23
C THR A 428 -10.54 15.34 3.83
N TYR A 429 -11.79 15.80 3.67
CA TYR A 429 -12.45 15.96 2.37
C TYR A 429 -12.44 17.41 1.88
N ASP A 430 -12.08 18.37 2.73
CA ASP A 430 -12.05 19.79 2.44
C ASP A 430 -10.86 20.16 1.52
N PRO A 431 -11.11 20.66 0.28
CA PRO A 431 -10.03 21.00 -0.64
C PRO A 431 -9.09 22.10 -0.14
N ALA A 432 -9.58 23.05 0.66
CA ALA A 432 -8.77 24.14 1.20
C ALA A 432 -7.82 23.62 2.30
N VAL A 433 -8.32 22.71 3.14
CA VAL A 433 -7.54 22.06 4.20
C VAL A 433 -6.50 21.10 3.60
N LEU A 434 -6.88 20.29 2.61
CA LEU A 434 -5.94 19.41 1.90
C LEU A 434 -4.85 20.20 1.16
N SER A 435 -5.19 21.37 0.61
CA SER A 435 -4.21 22.28 0.00
C SER A 435 -3.24 22.84 1.04
N ALA A 436 -3.75 23.21 2.23
CA ALA A 436 -2.93 23.70 3.34
C ALA A 436 -2.02 22.60 3.94
N TRP A 437 -2.46 21.34 3.92
CA TRP A 437 -1.67 20.18 4.33
C TRP A 437 -0.64 19.74 3.29
N GLY A 438 -0.64 20.32 2.08
CA GLY A 438 0.34 20.02 1.03
C GLY A 438 0.24 18.59 0.48
N THR A 439 -0.91 17.92 0.65
CA THR A 439 -1.08 16.54 0.19
C THR A 439 -1.32 16.52 -1.32
N TYR A 440 -0.28 16.22 -2.10
CA TYR A 440 -0.37 16.06 -3.56
C TYR A 440 -1.00 14.69 -3.91
N GLY A 441 -2.11 14.70 -4.67
CA GLY A 441 -2.70 13.48 -5.25
C GLY A 441 -4.02 13.00 -4.63
N THR A 442 -4.48 13.58 -3.53
CA THR A 442 -5.81 13.29 -2.95
C THR A 442 -6.82 14.34 -3.39
N ARG A 443 -7.80 13.96 -4.23
CA ARG A 443 -8.86 14.88 -4.66
C ARG A 443 -9.84 15.13 -3.49
N GLY A 444 -9.94 16.38 -3.05
CA GLY A 444 -10.95 16.82 -2.09
C GLY A 444 -12.37 16.75 -2.66
N GLU A 445 -13.36 16.52 -1.80
CA GLU A 445 -14.78 16.46 -2.13
C GLU A 445 -15.55 17.49 -1.29
N ALA A 446 -15.71 18.70 -1.83
CA ALA A 446 -16.35 19.81 -1.11
C ALA A 446 -17.80 19.54 -0.70
N ALA A 447 -18.56 18.76 -1.48
CA ALA A 447 -19.94 18.42 -1.16
C ALA A 447 -20.04 17.55 0.11
N LYS A 448 -19.22 16.50 0.21
CA LYS A 448 -19.16 15.62 1.40
C LYS A 448 -18.63 16.36 2.62
N ALA A 449 -17.61 17.21 2.45
CA ALA A 449 -17.08 18.02 3.54
C ALA A 449 -18.17 18.91 4.18
N ARG A 450 -19.05 19.52 3.36
CA ARG A 450 -20.18 20.33 3.87
C ARG A 450 -21.18 19.52 4.69
N GLU A 451 -21.55 18.33 4.24
CA GLU A 451 -22.47 17.45 4.96
C GLU A 451 -21.91 17.02 6.32
N LEU A 452 -20.62 16.68 6.34
CA LEU A 452 -19.92 16.27 7.55
C LEU A 452 -19.69 17.43 8.53
N TYR A 453 -19.37 18.63 8.05
CA TYR A 453 -19.33 19.83 8.90
C TYR A 453 -20.71 20.18 9.46
N ALA A 454 -21.78 20.03 8.67
CA ALA A 454 -23.14 20.21 9.17
C ALA A 454 -23.50 19.17 10.26
N LYS A 455 -23.05 17.92 10.09
CA LYS A 455 -23.21 16.85 11.10
C LYS A 455 -22.44 17.17 12.38
N ALA A 456 -21.18 17.60 12.26
CA ALA A 456 -20.35 18.02 13.39
C ALA A 456 -20.92 19.24 14.13
N HIS A 457 -21.50 20.19 13.40
CA HIS A 457 -22.14 21.36 14.00
C HIS A 457 -23.37 20.99 14.83
N ARG A 458 -24.21 20.07 14.34
CA ARG A 458 -25.34 19.53 15.11
C ARG A 458 -24.87 18.78 16.37
N GLY A 459 -23.67 18.20 16.33
CA GLY A 459 -23.01 17.56 17.46
C GLY A 459 -22.33 18.52 18.44
N GLY A 460 -22.44 19.85 18.25
CA GLY A 460 -21.97 20.86 19.19
C GLY A 460 -20.64 21.54 18.84
N ILE A 461 -20.01 21.21 17.71
CA ILE A 461 -18.75 21.83 17.29
C ILE A 461 -19.04 23.17 16.59
N ARG A 462 -18.52 24.26 17.14
CA ARG A 462 -18.78 25.62 16.63
C ARG A 462 -17.88 25.97 15.46
N GLU A 463 -16.65 25.48 15.49
CA GLU A 463 -15.62 25.59 14.46
C GLU A 463 -16.09 24.99 13.11
N ALA A 464 -16.97 23.99 13.17
CA ALA A 464 -17.58 23.38 11.99
C ALA A 464 -18.42 24.37 11.17
N LYS A 465 -19.06 25.36 11.84
CA LYS A 465 -19.85 26.39 11.16
C LYS A 465 -18.97 27.35 10.37
N GLU A 466 -17.84 27.76 10.94
CA GLU A 466 -16.88 28.65 10.28
C GLU A 466 -16.28 28.00 9.03
N ARG A 467 -15.95 26.70 9.11
CA ARG A 467 -15.47 25.91 7.96
C ARG A 467 -16.55 25.69 6.90
N LEU A 468 -17.80 25.52 7.31
CA LEU A 468 -18.92 25.37 6.40
C LEU A 468 -19.22 26.67 5.63
N ASP A 469 -19.14 27.83 6.29
CA ASP A 469 -19.30 29.15 5.66
C ASP A 469 -18.14 29.45 4.69
N ALA A 470 -16.93 29.00 5.01
CA ALA A 470 -15.75 29.14 4.14
C ALA A 470 -15.87 28.31 2.85
N LEU A 471 -16.54 27.16 2.89
CA LEU A 471 -16.79 26.31 1.72
C LEU A 471 -17.96 26.78 0.84
N GLN A 472 -18.80 27.72 1.31
CA GLN A 472 -19.93 28.27 0.54
C GLN A 472 -19.57 29.49 -0.31
N ARG A 473 -18.46 30.17 0.03
CA ARG A 473 -17.87 31.24 -0.78
C ARG A 473 -17.05 30.66 -1.92
#